data_AF-A0AAE4QHC9-F1
#
_entry.id   AF-A0AAE4QHC9-F1
#
_cell.length_a   1.000
_cell.length_b   1.000
_cell.length_c   1.000
_cell.angle_alpha   90.00
_cell.angle_beta   90.00
_cell.angle_gamma   90.00
#
_symmetry.space_group_name_H-M   'P 1'
#
loop_
_entity.id
_entity.type
_entity.pdbx_description
1 polymer ?
#
loop_
_entity_poly.entity_id
_entity_poly.type
_entity_poly.pdbx_seq_one_letter_code
_entity_poly.pdbx_strand_id
1 'polypeptide(L)'
;MEHPHSLTVNGSGNSAGGDYNKVKIRGEGTISNDMSCNEFKTYGTSDVRGNMKVKNYVVYGDSEVQGNIDAEYVKLYGNTQIHGDAHIKKTKVRGTMDIAGKFLGDFVDVKGALNVKGDIEVEDLSLTGGLESDGLLNAENIQISLRYEGSKVREIGGKKITVRKKARLIPFTSHAGNLQTSIIEGDDIYLERTVAEIVRGNNVTIGPGCEISVVEYHTSFKQKGNAVVKEHKQI
;
A
#
# COMPACT_ATOMS: atom_id res chain seq x y z
N MET A 1 -1.99 -1.14 -26.84
CA MET A 1 -2.70 -0.58 -27.99
C MET A 1 -1.78 0.46 -28.62
N GLU A 2 -1.68 0.49 -29.94
CA GLU A 2 -0.95 1.56 -30.62
C GLU A 2 -1.87 2.78 -30.70
N HIS A 3 -1.67 3.73 -29.81
CA HIS A 3 -2.32 5.02 -29.89
C HIS A 3 -1.34 5.96 -30.61
N PRO A 4 -1.71 6.67 -31.68
CA PRO A 4 -0.76 7.49 -32.45
C PRO A 4 -0.52 8.88 -31.85
N HIS A 5 -1.42 9.38 -31.00
CA HIS A 5 -1.42 10.77 -30.56
C HIS A 5 -0.82 10.94 -29.17
N SER A 6 -0.08 12.04 -28.94
CA SER A 6 0.40 12.44 -27.63
C SER A 6 -0.29 13.72 -27.17
N LEU A 7 -0.65 13.79 -25.89
CA LEU A 7 -1.16 14.99 -25.24
C LEU A 7 -0.03 15.60 -24.40
N THR A 8 0.23 16.90 -24.56
CA THR A 8 1.14 17.65 -23.67
C THR A 8 0.45 18.91 -23.17
N VAL A 9 0.36 19.05 -21.85
CA VAL A 9 -0.13 20.25 -21.16
C VAL A 9 1.07 20.95 -20.53
N ASN A 10 1.26 22.25 -20.81
CA ASN A 10 2.25 23.08 -20.13
C ASN A 10 1.53 24.29 -19.50
N GLY A 11 1.82 24.62 -18.24
CA GLY A 11 1.06 25.60 -17.49
C GLY A 11 -0.21 24.97 -16.92
N SER A 12 -1.36 25.61 -17.10
CA SER A 12 -2.67 25.04 -16.75
C SER A 12 -3.43 24.70 -18.02
N GLY A 13 -4.08 23.54 -18.07
CA GLY A 13 -4.90 23.17 -19.23
C GLY A 13 -5.84 21.99 -19.00
N ASN A 14 -6.80 21.84 -19.90
CA ASN A 14 -7.81 20.79 -19.84
C ASN A 14 -7.83 19.97 -21.14
N SER A 15 -8.16 18.68 -21.02
CA SER A 15 -8.49 17.78 -22.13
C SER A 15 -9.80 17.06 -21.86
N ALA A 16 -10.49 16.62 -22.91
CA ALA A 16 -11.75 15.90 -22.80
C ALA A 16 -11.58 14.44 -22.33
N GLY A 17 -10.38 13.85 -22.40
CA GLY A 17 -10.17 12.41 -22.20
C GLY A 17 -9.95 11.69 -23.54
N GLY A 18 -9.98 10.36 -23.52
CA GLY A 18 -9.78 9.51 -24.70
C GLY A 18 -8.43 8.78 -24.74
N ASP A 19 -8.06 8.35 -25.95
CA ASP A 19 -6.98 7.40 -26.22
C ASP A 19 -5.69 8.08 -26.67
N TYR A 20 -4.59 7.86 -25.94
CA TYR A 20 -3.30 8.50 -26.22
C TYR A 20 -2.14 7.52 -26.14
N ASN A 21 -1.07 7.75 -26.90
CA ASN A 21 0.17 7.05 -26.65
C ASN A 21 0.76 7.51 -25.32
N LYS A 22 0.90 8.83 -25.23
CA LYS A 22 1.62 9.51 -24.17
C LYS A 22 0.82 10.74 -23.74
N VAL A 23 0.57 10.85 -22.45
CA VAL A 23 0.06 12.07 -21.83
C VAL A 23 1.15 12.63 -20.93
N LYS A 24 1.48 13.90 -21.12
CA LYS A 24 2.48 14.60 -20.33
C LYS A 24 1.93 15.91 -19.80
N ILE A 25 1.83 16.04 -18.48
CA ILE A 25 1.38 17.26 -17.82
C ILE A 25 2.57 17.92 -17.13
N ARG A 26 2.78 19.21 -17.39
CA ARG A 26 3.77 20.07 -16.74
C ARG A 26 3.08 21.31 -16.21
N GLY A 27 2.85 21.38 -14.90
CA GLY A 27 1.96 22.34 -14.27
C GLY A 27 0.68 21.64 -13.83
N GLU A 28 -0.48 22.19 -14.17
CA GLU A 28 -1.79 21.69 -13.78
C GLU A 28 -2.56 21.17 -15.00
N GLY A 29 -3.09 19.96 -14.92
CA GLY A 29 -3.80 19.35 -16.04
C GLY A 29 -5.07 18.62 -15.61
N THR A 30 -6.20 18.98 -16.19
CA THR A 30 -7.47 18.27 -15.98
C THR A 30 -7.84 17.44 -17.21
N ILE A 31 -8.14 16.16 -17.01
CA ILE A 31 -8.72 15.25 -18.01
C ILE A 31 -10.18 15.02 -17.61
N SER A 32 -11.11 15.49 -18.42
CA SER A 32 -12.51 15.67 -18.00
C SER A 32 -13.35 14.39 -18.00
N ASN A 33 -12.89 13.33 -18.64
CA ASN A 33 -13.56 12.03 -18.73
C ASN A 33 -12.53 10.89 -18.68
N ASP A 34 -13.02 9.67 -18.90
CA ASP A 34 -12.21 8.47 -19.03
C ASP A 34 -11.07 8.64 -20.03
N MET A 35 -9.94 7.99 -19.72
CA MET A 35 -8.79 8.01 -20.60
C MET A 35 -8.03 6.69 -20.61
N SER A 36 -7.40 6.41 -21.74
CA SER A 36 -6.51 5.27 -21.92
C SER A 36 -5.19 5.71 -22.53
N CYS A 37 -4.06 5.23 -21.99
CA CYS A 37 -2.76 5.51 -22.60
C CYS A 37 -1.64 4.49 -22.31
N ASN A 38 -0.57 4.54 -23.09
CA ASN A 38 0.63 3.72 -22.81
C ASN A 38 1.52 4.38 -21.74
N GLU A 39 1.69 5.70 -21.76
CA GLU A 39 2.47 6.44 -20.77
C GLU A 39 1.72 7.69 -20.30
N PHE A 40 1.48 7.81 -19.00
CA PHE A 40 1.01 9.03 -18.37
C PHE A 40 2.09 9.56 -17.43
N LYS A 41 2.47 10.82 -17.61
CA LYS A 41 3.51 11.46 -16.82
C LYS A 41 3.14 12.86 -16.38
N THR A 42 3.05 13.07 -15.08
CA THR A 42 2.77 14.38 -14.49
C THR A 42 4.00 14.93 -13.78
N TYR A 43 4.24 16.23 -13.98
CA TYR A 43 5.15 17.08 -13.24
C TYR A 43 4.36 18.29 -12.74
N GLY A 44 3.86 18.24 -11.51
CA GLY A 44 2.87 19.19 -10.97
C GLY A 44 1.61 18.45 -10.53
N THR A 45 0.44 18.93 -10.95
CA THR A 45 -0.87 18.42 -10.53
C THR A 45 -1.65 17.87 -11.72
N SER A 46 -2.26 16.69 -11.55
CA SER A 46 -3.23 16.16 -12.52
C SER A 46 -4.53 15.70 -11.89
N ASP A 47 -5.65 15.98 -12.54
CA ASP A 47 -7.01 15.55 -12.14
C ASP A 47 -7.65 14.81 -13.32
N VAL A 48 -7.86 13.50 -13.18
CA VAL A 48 -8.59 12.67 -14.16
C VAL A 48 -9.99 12.41 -13.62
N ARG A 49 -11.00 13.02 -14.22
CA ARG A 49 -12.39 13.00 -13.75
C ARG A 49 -13.19 11.76 -14.15
N GLY A 50 -12.52 10.75 -14.69
CA GLY A 50 -13.10 9.48 -15.07
C GLY A 50 -12.18 8.30 -14.71
N ASN A 51 -12.44 7.16 -15.33
CA ASN A 51 -11.60 5.97 -15.21
C ASN A 51 -10.30 6.13 -16.01
N MET A 52 -9.24 5.48 -15.53
CA MET A 52 -7.94 5.53 -16.17
C MET A 52 -7.43 4.12 -16.50
N LYS A 53 -7.17 3.86 -17.78
CA LYS A 53 -6.43 2.67 -18.21
C LYS A 53 -5.04 3.05 -18.67
N VAL A 54 -3.99 2.54 -18.03
CA VAL A 54 -2.64 3.04 -18.32
C VAL A 54 -1.55 2.00 -18.14
N LYS A 55 -0.68 1.82 -19.13
CA LYS A 55 0.45 0.89 -18.93
C LYS A 55 1.48 1.43 -17.94
N ASN A 56 1.94 2.67 -18.13
CA ASN A 56 2.94 3.29 -17.27
C ASN A 56 2.44 4.63 -16.74
N TYR A 57 2.19 4.71 -15.45
CA TYR A 57 1.71 5.91 -14.77
C TYR A 57 2.77 6.43 -13.81
N VAL A 58 3.28 7.63 -14.08
CA VAL A 58 4.37 8.23 -13.31
C VAL A 58 4.01 9.63 -12.86
N VAL A 59 3.95 9.85 -11.56
CA VAL A 59 3.58 11.15 -10.96
C VAL A 59 4.79 11.73 -10.23
N TYR A 60 5.13 12.98 -10.56
CA TYR A 60 6.02 13.84 -9.79
C TYR A 60 5.21 15.05 -9.31
N GLY A 61 4.73 15.02 -8.07
CA GLY A 61 3.75 15.97 -7.54
C GLY A 61 2.47 15.26 -7.11
N ASP A 62 1.32 15.85 -7.41
CA ASP A 62 0.01 15.38 -6.95
C ASP A 62 -0.83 14.87 -8.12
N SER A 63 -1.60 13.82 -7.89
CA SER A 63 -2.57 13.38 -8.89
C SER A 63 -3.83 12.81 -8.27
N GLU A 64 -4.95 13.05 -8.94
CA GLU A 64 -6.25 12.59 -8.54
C GLU A 64 -6.91 11.84 -9.71
N VAL A 65 -7.50 10.68 -9.41
CA VAL A 65 -8.31 9.90 -10.36
C VAL A 65 -9.67 9.69 -9.70
N GLN A 66 -10.71 10.31 -10.24
CA GLN A 66 -12.07 10.26 -9.70
C GLN A 66 -12.72 8.88 -9.89
N GLY A 67 -12.27 8.11 -10.88
CA GLY A 67 -12.76 6.75 -11.15
C GLY A 67 -11.81 5.65 -10.72
N ASN A 68 -11.96 4.49 -11.36
CA ASN A 68 -11.09 3.34 -11.20
C ASN A 68 -9.79 3.50 -12.00
N ILE A 69 -8.73 2.81 -11.59
CA ILE A 69 -7.50 2.68 -12.36
C ILE A 69 -7.19 1.21 -12.69
N ASP A 70 -6.90 0.93 -13.96
CA ASP A 70 -6.31 -0.34 -14.46
C ASP A 70 -4.92 -0.04 -15.03
N ALA A 71 -3.87 -0.52 -14.37
CA ALA A 71 -2.51 -0.24 -14.78
C ALA A 71 -1.52 -1.41 -14.72
N GLU A 72 -0.51 -1.38 -15.58
CA GLU A 72 0.59 -2.34 -15.50
C GLU A 72 1.68 -1.87 -14.50
N TYR A 73 2.05 -0.59 -14.54
CA TYR A 73 3.12 -0.02 -13.73
C TYR A 73 2.75 1.36 -13.21
N VAL A 74 2.79 1.54 -11.88
CA VAL A 74 2.57 2.82 -11.21
C VAL A 74 3.81 3.22 -10.42
N LYS A 75 4.25 4.47 -10.59
CA LYS A 75 5.40 5.03 -9.89
C LYS A 75 5.12 6.44 -9.39
N LEU A 76 5.04 6.60 -8.08
CA LEU A 76 4.64 7.86 -7.44
C LEU A 76 5.82 8.50 -6.71
N TYR A 77 6.03 9.78 -6.98
CA TYR A 77 6.98 10.67 -6.32
C TYR A 77 6.21 11.92 -5.84
N GLY A 78 5.38 11.72 -4.82
CA GLY A 78 4.40 12.70 -4.32
C GLY A 78 3.14 11.96 -3.88
N ASN A 79 1.97 12.57 -4.09
CA ASN A 79 0.70 12.02 -3.59
C ASN A 79 -0.20 11.61 -4.73
N THR A 80 -0.97 10.54 -4.55
CA THR A 80 -2.02 10.16 -5.49
C THR A 80 -3.25 9.66 -4.78
N GLN A 81 -4.40 10.22 -5.14
CA GLN A 81 -5.71 9.80 -4.66
C GLN A 81 -6.50 9.14 -5.79
N ILE A 82 -7.01 7.95 -5.52
CA ILE A 82 -7.89 7.19 -6.41
C ILE A 82 -9.21 7.01 -5.67
N HIS A 83 -10.29 7.54 -6.23
CA HIS A 83 -11.62 7.49 -5.60
C HIS A 83 -12.38 6.19 -5.89
N GLY A 84 -11.94 5.41 -6.87
CA GLY A 84 -12.45 4.07 -7.16
C GLY A 84 -11.53 2.94 -6.68
N ASP A 85 -11.67 1.80 -7.35
CA ASP A 85 -10.80 0.63 -7.21
C ASP A 85 -9.51 0.81 -8.01
N ALA A 86 -8.43 0.21 -7.50
CA ALA A 86 -7.14 0.14 -8.17
C ALA A 86 -6.79 -1.30 -8.51
N HIS A 87 -6.62 -1.59 -9.80
CA HIS A 87 -6.04 -2.83 -10.29
C HIS A 87 -4.69 -2.51 -10.93
N ILE A 88 -3.60 -2.82 -10.24
CA ILE A 88 -2.25 -2.41 -10.65
C ILE A 88 -1.26 -3.56 -10.44
N LYS A 89 -0.68 -4.08 -11.53
CA LYS A 89 0.28 -5.19 -11.43
C LYS A 89 1.52 -4.84 -10.60
N LYS A 90 2.16 -3.69 -10.87
CA LYS A 90 3.36 -3.25 -10.13
C LYS A 90 3.27 -1.81 -9.66
N THR A 91 3.38 -1.63 -8.35
CA THR A 91 3.26 -0.32 -7.70
C THR A 91 4.52 0.04 -6.94
N LYS A 92 5.03 1.26 -7.17
CA LYS A 92 6.15 1.82 -6.43
C LYS A 92 5.83 3.21 -5.94
N VAL A 93 5.76 3.37 -4.62
CA VAL A 93 5.41 4.64 -3.98
C VAL A 93 6.60 5.21 -3.22
N ARG A 94 6.90 6.49 -3.49
CA ARG A 94 7.83 7.35 -2.77
C ARG A 94 7.10 8.63 -2.37
N GLY A 95 6.17 8.49 -1.45
CA GLY A 95 5.16 9.48 -1.08
C GLY A 95 3.92 8.78 -0.54
N THR A 96 2.72 9.23 -0.92
CA THR A 96 1.46 8.67 -0.42
C THR A 96 0.58 8.18 -1.56
N MET A 97 -0.13 7.07 -1.33
CA MET A 97 -1.17 6.57 -2.22
C MET A 97 -2.43 6.29 -1.40
N ASP A 98 -3.51 6.98 -1.74
CA ASP A 98 -4.82 6.85 -1.12
C ASP A 98 -5.80 6.22 -2.13
N ILE A 99 -6.47 5.15 -1.72
CA ILE A 99 -7.43 4.41 -2.55
C ILE A 99 -8.73 4.27 -1.76
N ALA A 100 -9.81 4.84 -2.27
CA ALA A 100 -11.12 4.78 -1.60
C ALA A 100 -11.87 3.45 -1.86
N GLY A 101 -11.50 2.69 -2.88
CA GLY A 101 -11.96 1.34 -3.14
C GLY A 101 -11.00 0.25 -2.66
N LYS A 102 -10.98 -0.86 -3.38
CA LYS A 102 -10.05 -1.99 -3.19
C LYS A 102 -8.76 -1.80 -3.97
N PHE A 103 -7.71 -2.49 -3.54
CA PHE A 103 -6.44 -2.55 -4.26
C PHE A 103 -6.07 -4.00 -4.61
N LEU A 104 -6.11 -4.33 -5.90
CA LEU A 104 -5.62 -5.59 -6.47
C LEU A 104 -4.30 -5.39 -7.21
N GLY A 105 -3.32 -6.28 -7.04
CA GLY A 105 -2.05 -6.20 -7.75
C GLY A 105 -1.13 -7.40 -7.56
N ASP A 106 0.09 -7.32 -8.10
CA ASP A 106 1.07 -8.40 -7.92
C ASP A 106 2.15 -7.94 -6.93
N PHE A 107 2.86 -6.85 -7.25
CA PHE A 107 4.04 -6.39 -6.48
C PHE A 107 3.91 -4.94 -6.02
N VAL A 108 4.02 -4.70 -4.71
CA VAL A 108 3.86 -3.37 -4.10
C VAL A 108 5.10 -2.99 -3.24
N ASP A 109 5.85 -1.96 -3.66
CA ASP A 109 6.97 -1.35 -2.90
C ASP A 109 6.61 0.08 -2.45
N VAL A 110 6.28 0.24 -1.18
CA VAL A 110 5.90 1.53 -0.59
C VAL A 110 7.00 2.04 0.33
N LYS A 111 7.51 3.25 0.08
CA LYS A 111 8.26 4.04 1.06
C LYS A 111 7.56 5.38 1.25
N GLY A 112 6.77 5.47 2.31
CA GLY A 112 5.85 6.57 2.58
C GLY A 112 4.57 6.04 3.20
N ALA A 113 3.41 6.27 2.60
CA ALA A 113 2.14 5.76 3.11
C ALA A 113 1.31 5.09 2.02
N LEU A 114 0.55 4.07 2.41
CA LEU A 114 -0.48 3.42 1.60
C LEU A 114 -1.76 3.35 2.44
N ASN A 115 -2.82 3.99 1.98
CA ASN A 115 -4.12 4.01 2.65
C ASN A 115 -5.17 3.45 1.70
N VAL A 116 -5.86 2.39 2.10
CA VAL A 116 -6.86 1.70 1.27
C VAL A 116 -8.13 1.47 2.08
N LYS A 117 -9.24 2.07 1.68
CA LYS A 117 -10.51 1.92 2.40
C LYS A 117 -11.12 0.54 2.25
N GLY A 118 -10.89 -0.14 1.14
CA GLY A 118 -11.27 -1.53 0.94
C GLY A 118 -10.19 -2.54 1.31
N ASP A 119 -10.33 -3.73 0.73
CA ASP A 119 -9.36 -4.81 0.85
C ASP A 119 -8.12 -4.54 -0.02
N ILE A 120 -6.99 -5.08 0.41
CA ILE A 120 -5.73 -5.14 -0.35
C ILE A 120 -5.46 -6.61 -0.66
N GLU A 121 -5.43 -6.97 -1.93
CA GLU A 121 -5.12 -8.31 -2.42
C GLU A 121 -3.92 -8.24 -3.36
N VAL A 122 -2.77 -8.74 -2.92
CA VAL A 122 -1.52 -8.69 -3.68
C VAL A 122 -0.69 -9.95 -3.54
N GLU A 123 0.30 -10.21 -4.40
CA GLU A 123 1.23 -11.33 -4.19
C GLU A 123 2.31 -10.97 -3.16
N ASP A 124 2.95 -9.81 -3.35
CA ASP A 124 4.06 -9.32 -2.52
C ASP A 124 3.85 -7.86 -2.09
N LEU A 125 3.87 -7.62 -0.77
CA LEU A 125 3.84 -6.29 -0.18
C LEU A 125 5.12 -6.01 0.61
N SER A 126 5.91 -5.03 0.16
CA SER A 126 7.03 -4.45 0.91
C SER A 126 6.74 -3.00 1.26
N LEU A 127 6.51 -2.72 2.53
CA LEU A 127 6.16 -1.40 3.02
C LEU A 127 7.15 -0.91 4.06
N THR A 128 7.64 0.32 3.89
CA THR A 128 8.40 1.05 4.89
C THR A 128 7.74 2.39 5.14
N GLY A 129 7.00 2.52 6.24
CA GLY A 129 6.18 3.70 6.44
C GLY A 129 4.91 3.41 7.22
N GLY A 130 3.83 4.09 6.84
CA GLY A 130 2.47 3.88 7.35
C GLY A 130 1.64 3.04 6.40
N LEU A 131 0.73 2.25 6.97
CA LEU A 131 -0.25 1.45 6.25
C LEU A 131 -1.59 1.58 6.97
N GLU A 132 -2.61 2.01 6.25
CA GLU A 132 -3.99 2.01 6.74
C GLU A 132 -4.89 1.19 5.81
N SER A 133 -5.66 0.26 6.37
CA SER A 133 -6.78 -0.35 5.68
C SER A 133 -7.93 -0.70 6.61
N ASP A 134 -9.15 -0.36 6.19
CA ASP A 134 -10.38 -0.72 6.90
C ASP A 134 -10.81 -2.18 6.56
N GLY A 135 -10.14 -2.82 5.60
CA GLY A 135 -10.42 -4.17 5.08
C GLY A 135 -9.38 -5.23 5.45
N LEU A 136 -9.41 -6.32 4.69
CA LEU A 136 -8.42 -7.40 4.75
C LEU A 136 -7.19 -7.03 3.91
N LEU A 137 -5.99 -7.16 4.47
CA LEU A 137 -4.76 -7.28 3.69
C LEU A 137 -4.45 -8.76 3.48
N ASN A 138 -4.54 -9.24 2.24
CA ASN A 138 -4.20 -10.60 1.85
C ASN A 138 -3.00 -10.60 0.89
N ALA A 139 -1.93 -11.32 1.23
CA ALA A 139 -0.82 -11.55 0.30
C ALA A 139 -0.01 -12.81 0.57
N GLU A 140 0.76 -13.30 -0.42
CA GLU A 140 1.69 -14.40 -0.15
C GLU A 140 2.80 -13.95 0.80
N ASN A 141 3.47 -12.82 0.51
CA ASN A 141 4.51 -12.28 1.37
C ASN A 141 4.22 -10.84 1.79
N ILE A 142 4.18 -10.60 3.10
CA ILE A 142 3.97 -9.30 3.71
C ILE A 142 5.21 -8.91 4.50
N GLN A 143 5.86 -7.81 4.13
CA GLN A 143 6.97 -7.22 4.86
C GLN A 143 6.66 -5.77 5.21
N ILE A 144 6.40 -5.50 6.48
CA ILE A 144 6.13 -4.15 7.00
C ILE A 144 7.29 -3.72 7.89
N SER A 145 7.92 -2.61 7.52
CA SER A 145 8.94 -1.92 8.30
C SER A 145 8.37 -0.62 8.89
N LEU A 146 7.89 -0.71 10.12
CA LEU A 146 7.22 0.39 10.82
C LEU A 146 8.15 1.61 10.97
N ARG A 147 7.64 2.80 10.62
CA ARG A 147 8.32 4.10 10.77
C ARG A 147 7.55 5.06 11.68
N TYR A 148 7.44 6.34 11.33
CA TYR A 148 7.07 7.45 12.24
C TYR A 148 5.61 7.38 12.69
N GLU A 149 4.72 6.95 11.80
CA GLU A 149 3.28 6.85 12.03
C GLU A 149 2.87 5.42 12.39
N GLY A 150 1.75 5.30 13.13
CA GLY A 150 1.09 4.03 13.35
C GLY A 150 0.58 3.44 12.03
N SER A 151 0.32 2.14 12.04
CA SER A 151 -0.33 1.42 10.97
C SER A 151 -1.55 0.71 11.54
N LYS A 152 -2.63 0.64 10.77
CA LYS A 152 -3.87 0.00 11.18
C LYS A 152 -4.43 -0.80 10.02
N VAL A 153 -4.66 -2.08 10.21
CA VAL A 153 -5.30 -2.95 9.22
C VAL A 153 -6.30 -3.80 9.96
N ARG A 154 -7.56 -3.91 9.50
CA ARG A 154 -8.58 -4.69 10.22
C ARG A 154 -8.13 -6.14 10.40
N GLU A 155 -7.76 -6.80 9.30
CA GLU A 155 -7.31 -8.21 9.28
C GLU A 155 -6.13 -8.38 8.34
N ILE A 156 -5.21 -9.29 8.67
CA ILE A 156 -4.05 -9.62 7.82
C ILE A 156 -4.01 -11.12 7.59
N GLY A 157 -4.07 -11.53 6.32
CA GLY A 157 -3.88 -12.89 5.86
C GLY A 157 -2.63 -13.00 5.00
N GLY A 158 -1.84 -14.06 5.17
CA GLY A 158 -0.78 -14.34 4.22
C GLY A 158 0.11 -15.50 4.55
N LYS A 159 0.86 -16.01 3.58
CA LYS A 159 1.74 -17.16 3.81
C LYS A 159 2.90 -16.78 4.74
N LYS A 160 3.59 -15.68 4.44
CA LYS A 160 4.70 -15.18 5.25
C LYS A 160 4.47 -13.73 5.65
N ILE A 161 4.36 -13.50 6.96
CA ILE A 161 4.07 -12.18 7.52
C ILE A 161 5.23 -11.74 8.39
N THR A 162 5.86 -10.61 8.06
CA THR A 162 6.97 -10.04 8.81
C THR A 162 6.72 -8.56 9.08
N VAL A 163 6.46 -8.23 10.34
CA VAL A 163 6.38 -6.86 10.84
C VAL A 163 7.62 -6.59 11.68
N ARG A 164 8.37 -5.54 11.35
CA ARG A 164 9.60 -5.15 12.04
C ARG A 164 9.61 -3.67 12.34
N LYS A 165 10.24 -3.30 13.45
CA LYS A 165 10.69 -1.92 13.64
C LYS A 165 11.90 -1.69 12.73
N LYS A 166 11.88 -0.63 11.92
CA LYS A 166 13.07 -0.27 11.15
C LYS A 166 14.19 0.21 12.08
N ALA A 167 15.37 -0.42 12.00
CA ALA A 167 16.57 0.04 12.70
C ALA A 167 16.91 1.48 12.28
N ARG A 168 17.20 2.35 13.25
CA ARG A 168 17.58 3.75 13.02
C ARG A 168 19.06 3.94 13.31
N LEU A 169 19.70 4.83 12.54
CA LEU A 169 21.09 5.25 12.73
C LEU A 169 21.27 6.20 13.94
N ILE A 170 20.18 6.86 14.39
CA ILE A 170 20.20 7.87 15.47
C ILE A 170 19.20 7.47 16.59
N PRO A 171 19.64 7.26 17.86
CA PRO A 171 18.81 6.70 18.93
C PRO A 171 17.75 7.64 19.54
N PHE A 172 17.83 8.95 19.31
CA PHE A 172 17.16 9.96 20.15
C PHE A 172 15.80 10.49 19.61
N THR A 173 15.31 9.98 18.48
CA THR A 173 13.96 10.31 18.00
C THR A 173 12.99 9.21 18.41
N SER A 174 12.25 9.44 19.49
CA SER A 174 11.21 8.55 20.00
C SER A 174 10.01 8.52 19.03
N HIS A 175 9.26 7.42 19.06
CA HIS A 175 8.11 7.09 18.19
C HIS A 175 8.50 6.40 16.87
N ALA A 176 8.66 5.08 16.97
CA ALA A 176 8.27 4.19 15.86
C ALA A 176 6.80 3.84 16.10
N GLY A 177 5.98 3.87 15.05
CA GLY A 177 4.59 3.44 15.10
C GLY A 177 4.45 2.00 15.55
N ASN A 178 3.22 1.65 15.86
CA ASN A 178 2.78 0.28 16.05
C ASN A 178 1.93 -0.15 14.85
N LEU A 179 1.75 -1.46 14.69
CA LEU A 179 0.68 -2.02 13.88
C LEU A 179 -0.49 -2.37 14.81
N GLN A 180 -1.69 -1.95 14.47
CA GLN A 180 -2.93 -2.35 15.13
C GLN A 180 -3.78 -3.18 14.17
N THR A 181 -4.23 -4.34 14.62
CA THR A 181 -5.07 -5.23 13.82
C THR A 181 -5.88 -6.15 14.71
N SER A 182 -7.05 -6.63 14.27
CA SER A 182 -7.82 -7.58 15.07
C SER A 182 -7.25 -8.99 14.91
N ILE A 183 -7.01 -9.44 13.68
CA ILE A 183 -6.57 -10.81 13.38
C ILE A 183 -5.38 -10.82 12.43
N ILE A 184 -4.39 -11.65 12.74
CA ILE A 184 -3.30 -12.01 11.82
C ILE A 184 -3.31 -13.53 11.64
N GLU A 185 -3.45 -14.00 10.40
CA GLU A 185 -3.41 -15.43 10.05
C GLU A 185 -2.37 -15.72 8.96
N GLY A 186 -1.55 -16.75 9.16
CA GLY A 186 -0.52 -17.13 8.19
C GLY A 186 0.36 -18.31 8.57
N ASP A 187 1.19 -18.80 7.65
CA ASP A 187 2.07 -19.96 7.93
C ASP A 187 3.25 -19.56 8.81
N ASP A 188 4.01 -18.54 8.37
CA ASP A 188 5.22 -18.07 9.05
C ASP A 188 5.07 -16.61 9.46
N ILE A 189 4.93 -16.38 10.77
CA ILE A 189 4.62 -15.07 11.33
C ILE A 189 5.77 -14.58 12.23
N TYR A 190 6.25 -13.38 11.95
CA TYR A 190 7.15 -12.63 12.83
C TYR A 190 6.61 -11.22 13.04
N LEU A 191 6.37 -10.84 14.29
CA LEU A 191 5.81 -9.53 14.64
C LEU A 191 6.70 -8.76 15.61
N GLU A 192 6.76 -7.45 15.44
CA GLU A 192 7.30 -6.47 16.40
C GLU A 192 6.33 -5.29 16.48
N ARG A 193 6.24 -4.64 17.64
CA ARG A 193 5.40 -3.45 17.85
C ARG A 193 3.97 -3.60 17.31
N THR A 194 3.37 -4.77 17.53
CA THR A 194 2.04 -5.11 17.01
C THR A 194 1.07 -5.32 18.16
N VAL A 195 -0.09 -4.66 18.09
CA VAL A 195 -1.22 -4.90 18.98
C VAL A 195 -2.25 -5.71 18.19
N ALA A 196 -2.59 -6.91 18.67
CA ALA A 196 -3.60 -7.74 18.03
C ALA A 196 -4.47 -8.55 19.00
N GLU A 197 -5.70 -8.84 18.59
CA GLU A 197 -6.59 -9.70 19.36
C GLU A 197 -6.18 -11.16 19.18
N ILE A 198 -6.03 -11.61 17.94
CA ILE A 198 -5.68 -13.01 17.62
C ILE A 198 -4.51 -13.03 16.62
N VAL A 199 -3.53 -13.89 16.88
CA VAL A 199 -2.50 -14.28 15.91
C VAL A 199 -2.55 -15.79 15.75
N ARG A 200 -2.81 -16.28 14.54
CA ARG A 200 -2.90 -17.71 14.22
C ARG A 200 -1.89 -18.12 13.16
N GLY A 201 -1.13 -19.18 13.37
CA GLY A 201 -0.25 -19.69 12.32
C GLY A 201 0.52 -20.97 12.60
N ASN A 202 1.30 -21.44 11.63
CA ASN A 202 2.11 -22.64 11.83
C ASN A 202 3.33 -22.35 12.73
N ASN A 203 4.12 -21.35 12.35
CA ASN A 203 5.30 -20.88 13.07
C ASN A 203 5.13 -19.42 13.48
N VAL A 204 4.89 -19.17 14.76
CA VAL A 204 4.61 -17.82 15.27
C VAL A 204 5.77 -17.34 16.15
N THR A 205 6.35 -16.18 15.80
CA THR A 205 7.31 -15.46 16.63
C THR A 205 6.77 -14.08 16.99
N ILE A 206 6.50 -13.85 18.28
CA ILE A 206 6.08 -12.56 18.81
C ILE A 206 7.28 -11.86 19.44
N GLY A 207 7.72 -10.77 18.82
CA GLY A 207 8.89 -9.99 19.17
C GLY A 207 8.60 -8.73 20.00
N PRO A 208 9.65 -7.93 20.28
CA PRO A 208 9.56 -6.78 21.18
C PRO A 208 8.45 -5.77 20.86
N GLY A 209 7.82 -5.26 21.92
CA GLY A 209 6.76 -4.25 21.85
C GLY A 209 5.42 -4.74 21.32
N CYS A 210 5.24 -6.06 21.16
CA CYS A 210 3.93 -6.62 20.83
C CYS A 210 3.04 -6.78 22.08
N GLU A 211 1.74 -6.62 21.88
CA GLU A 211 0.68 -6.89 22.85
C GLU A 211 -0.41 -7.72 22.16
N ILE A 212 -0.42 -9.03 22.42
CA ILE A 212 -1.31 -9.98 21.74
C ILE A 212 -2.25 -10.62 22.76
N SER A 213 -3.55 -10.66 22.47
CA SER A 213 -4.49 -11.31 23.39
C SER A 213 -4.40 -12.84 23.31
N VAL A 214 -4.52 -13.43 22.11
CA VAL A 214 -4.43 -14.88 21.93
C VAL A 214 -3.46 -15.22 20.80
N VAL A 215 -2.57 -16.19 21.05
CA VAL A 215 -1.75 -16.83 20.00
C VAL A 215 -2.17 -18.28 19.83
N GLU A 216 -2.60 -18.64 18.64
CA GLU A 216 -2.92 -20.02 18.24
C GLU A 216 -1.86 -20.52 17.27
N TYR A 217 -1.27 -21.69 17.53
CA TYR A 217 -0.20 -22.20 16.67
C TYR A 217 -0.24 -23.71 16.45
N HIS A 218 0.19 -24.18 15.28
CA HIS A 218 0.28 -25.61 14.99
C HIS A 218 1.67 -26.21 15.29
N THR A 219 2.73 -25.57 14.78
CA THR A 219 4.09 -26.14 14.79
C THR A 219 4.96 -25.54 15.89
N SER A 220 5.09 -24.21 15.95
CA SER A 220 5.97 -23.57 16.94
C SER A 220 5.52 -22.17 17.35
N PHE A 221 5.76 -21.85 18.62
CA PHE A 221 5.58 -20.52 19.19
C PHE A 221 6.85 -20.05 19.91
N LYS A 222 7.26 -18.81 19.65
CA LYS A 222 8.41 -18.15 20.30
C LYS A 222 8.04 -16.73 20.71
N GLN A 223 8.15 -16.43 21.99
CA GLN A 223 8.05 -15.07 22.52
C GLN A 223 9.44 -14.50 22.80
N LYS A 224 9.68 -13.23 22.44
CA LYS A 224 10.99 -12.58 22.58
C LYS A 224 10.89 -11.20 23.21
N GLY A 225 11.92 -10.83 23.97
CA GLY A 225 12.06 -9.49 24.56
C GLY A 225 10.92 -9.16 25.51
N ASN A 226 10.38 -7.96 25.40
CA ASN A 226 9.29 -7.45 26.25
C ASN A 226 7.89 -7.63 25.65
N ALA A 227 7.72 -8.59 24.73
CA ALA A 227 6.40 -8.94 24.20
C ALA A 227 5.44 -9.36 25.32
N VAL A 228 4.18 -8.96 25.23
CA VAL A 228 3.09 -9.38 26.10
C VAL A 228 2.13 -10.25 25.29
N VAL A 229 1.91 -11.49 25.73
CA VAL A 229 0.93 -12.42 25.17
C VAL A 229 0.05 -12.89 26.33
N LYS A 230 -1.27 -12.67 26.28
CA LYS A 230 -2.16 -13.02 27.40
C LYS A 230 -2.43 -14.52 27.46
N GLU A 231 -2.70 -15.14 26.31
CA GLU A 231 -2.90 -16.58 26.18
C GLU A 231 -2.19 -17.10 24.93
N HIS A 232 -1.61 -18.30 25.03
CA HIS A 232 -1.15 -19.03 23.85
C HIS A 232 -1.55 -20.50 23.97
N LYS A 233 -1.95 -21.11 22.85
CA LYS A 233 -2.32 -22.54 22.80
C LYS A 233 -1.91 -23.16 21.47
N GLN A 234 -1.51 -24.42 21.55
CA GLN A 234 -1.25 -25.23 20.37
C GLN A 234 -2.58 -25.86 19.92
N ILE A 235 -2.91 -25.75 18.63
CA ILE A 235 -4.15 -26.26 18.01
C ILE A 235 -3.88 -27.28 16.91
#